data_AF-A0A9D9L9D1-F1
#
_entry.id   AF-A0A9D9L9D1-F1
#
_cell.length_a   1.000
_cell.length_b   1.000
_cell.length_c   1.000
_cell.angle_alpha   90.00
_cell.angle_beta   90.00
_cell.angle_gamma   90.00
#
_symmetry.space_group_name_H-M   'P 1'
#
loop_
_entity.id
_entity.type
_entity.pdbx_description
1 polymer ?
#
loop_
_entity_poly.entity_id
_entity_poly.type
_entity_poly.pdbx_seq_one_letter_code
_entity_poly.pdbx_strand_id
1 'polypeptide(L)' 'MTEQIREDKPKLTMLTIKEAAELVDGLTEYRVRQMCINKQIPCVMAGKKYLINKDIFLSYLGYKSY' A
#
# COMPACT_ATOMS: atom_id res chain seq x y z
N MET A 1 33.68 -0.92 18.81
CA MET A 1 33.00 0.16 18.07
C MET A 1 32.04 -0.52 17.12
N THR A 2 30.73 -0.38 17.36
CA THR A 2 29.66 -1.13 16.70
C THR A 2 29.36 -0.58 15.30
N GLU A 3 29.76 -1.30 14.26
CA GLU A 3 29.20 -1.13 12.92
C GLU A 3 28.01 -2.07 12.77
N GLN A 4 26.81 -1.54 13.01
CA GLN A 4 25.58 -2.20 12.56
C GLN A 4 25.42 -1.93 11.08
N ILE A 5 25.78 -2.91 10.25
CA ILE A 5 25.36 -2.97 8.85
C ILE A 5 23.83 -3.04 8.88
N ARG A 6 23.17 -1.92 8.59
CA ARG A 6 21.72 -1.89 8.39
C ARG A 6 21.44 -2.62 7.09
N GLU A 7 21.09 -3.89 7.21
CA GLU A 7 20.57 -4.65 6.09
C GLU A 7 19.18 -4.09 5.78
N ASP A 8 19.13 -3.04 4.95
CA ASP A 8 17.89 -2.44 4.42
C ASP A 8 17.22 -3.44 3.48
N LYS A 9 16.69 -4.52 4.05
CA LYS A 9 15.75 -5.39 3.34
C LYS A 9 14.62 -4.48 2.85
N PRO A 10 14.19 -4.58 1.58
CA PRO A 10 13.04 -3.84 1.10
C PRO A 10 11.85 -4.26 1.97
N LYS A 11 11.48 -3.39 2.92
CA LYS A 11 10.44 -3.67 3.89
C LYS A 11 9.11 -3.49 3.16
N LEU A 12 8.67 -4.57 2.52
CA LEU A 12 7.41 -4.63 1.80
C LEU A 12 6.27 -4.31 2.78
N THR A 13 5.76 -3.09 2.72
CA THR A 13 4.72 -2.62 3.63
C THR A 13 3.36 -2.86 3.00
N MET A 14 2.63 -3.81 3.57
CA MET A 14 1.27 -4.13 3.16
C MET A 14 0.29 -3.35 4.04
N LEU A 15 -0.65 -2.66 3.40
CA LEU A 15 -1.69 -1.87 4.05
C LEU A 15 -3.04 -2.53 3.85
N THR A 16 -3.88 -2.47 4.87
CA THR A 16 -5.30 -2.76 4.73
C THR A 16 -6.00 -1.64 3.98
N ILE A 17 -7.23 -1.89 3.50
CA ILE A 17 -8.07 -0.87 2.84
C ILE A 17 -8.21 0.40 3.69
N LYS A 18 -8.34 0.23 5.02
CA LYS A 18 -8.49 1.36 5.95
C LYS A 18 -7.24 2.21 6.02
N GLU A 19 -6.10 1.58 6.27
CA GLU A 19 -4.80 2.25 6.34
C GLU A 19 -4.45 2.92 5.01
N ALA A 20 -4.79 2.29 3.87
CA ALA A 20 -4.58 2.88 2.55
C ALA A 20 -5.48 4.11 2.29
N ALA A 21 -6.70 4.11 2.81
CA ALA A 21 -7.60 5.27 2.73
C ALA A 21 -7.12 6.41 3.63
N GLU A 22 -6.65 6.11 4.85
CA GLU A 22 -6.06 7.11 5.75
C GLU A 22 -4.74 7.69 5.23
N LEU A 23 -4.02 6.95 4.38
CA LEU A 23 -2.76 7.40 3.80
C LEU A 23 -2.94 8.51 2.76
N VAL A 24 -4.13 8.65 2.17
CA VAL A 24 -4.40 9.59 1.07
C VAL A 24 -5.61 10.42 1.43
N ASP A 25 -5.38 11.68 1.76
CA ASP A 25 -6.46 12.60 2.09
C ASP A 25 -7.42 12.77 0.89
N GLY A 26 -8.72 12.74 1.16
CA GLY A 26 -9.77 12.76 0.15
C GLY A 26 -10.13 11.41 -0.50
N LEU A 27 -9.49 10.29 -0.11
CA LEU A 27 -9.82 8.97 -0.63
C LEU A 27 -10.64 8.14 0.36
N THR A 28 -11.82 7.67 -0.05
CA THR A 28 -12.68 6.85 0.82
C THR A 28 -12.30 5.37 0.79
N GLU A 29 -12.53 4.66 1.91
CA GLU A 29 -12.37 3.19 1.99
C GLU A 29 -13.14 2.46 0.87
N TYR A 30 -14.34 2.95 0.55
CA TYR A 30 -15.16 2.39 -0.52
C TYR A 30 -14.46 2.48 -1.89
N ARG A 31 -13.85 3.62 -2.20
CA ARG A 31 -13.12 3.80 -3.46
C ARG A 31 -11.92 2.86 -3.52
N VAL A 32 -11.13 2.77 -2.46
CA VAL A 32 -9.98 1.84 -2.38
C VAL A 32 -10.44 0.39 -2.59
N ARG A 33 -11.55 -0.02 -1.95
CA ARG A 33 -12.14 -1.35 -2.16
C ARG A 33 -12.56 -1.59 -3.61
N GLN A 34 -13.22 -0.62 -4.24
CA GLN A 34 -13.62 -0.72 -5.65
C GLN A 34 -12.41 -0.86 -6.56
N MET A 35 -11.30 -0.17 -6.28
CA MET A 35 -10.05 -0.30 -7.04
C MET A 35 -9.47 -1.71 -6.92
N CYS A 36 -9.52 -2.32 -5.75
CA CYS A 36 -9.13 -3.72 -5.54
C CYS A 36 -10.03 -4.71 -6.30
N ILE A 37 -11.35 -4.54 -6.20
CA ILE A 37 -12.32 -5.43 -6.87
C ILE A 37 -12.21 -5.33 -8.40
N ASN A 38 -12.07 -4.10 -8.91
CA ASN A 38 -11.92 -3.82 -10.34
C ASN A 38 -10.52 -4.14 -10.87
N LYS A 39 -9.62 -4.72 -10.04
CA LYS A 39 -8.23 -5.07 -10.37
C LYS A 39 -7.41 -3.89 -10.91
N GLN A 40 -7.75 -2.67 -10.49
CA GLN A 40 -7.00 -1.45 -10.87
C GLN A 40 -5.65 -1.38 -10.16
N ILE A 41 -5.55 -1.95 -8.96
CA ILE A 41 -4.33 -1.99 -8.15
C ILE A 41 -4.08 -3.44 -7.71
N PRO A 42 -2.82 -3.93 -7.73
CA PRO A 42 -2.46 -5.22 -7.17
C PRO A 42 -2.81 -5.30 -5.68
N CYS A 43 -3.69 -6.22 -5.33
CA CYS A 43 -4.07 -6.51 -3.96
C CYS A 43 -4.08 -8.02 -3.70
N VAL A 44 -3.70 -8.41 -2.47
CA VAL A 44 -3.73 -9.80 -2.01
C VAL A 44 -4.90 -9.97 -1.05
N MET A 45 -5.69 -11.02 -1.26
CA MET A 45 -6.80 -11.35 -0.36
C MET A 45 -6.29 -12.27 0.76
N ALA A 46 -6.31 -11.78 2.00
CA ALA A 46 -6.00 -12.53 3.20
C ALA A 46 -7.32 -12.88 3.92
N GLY A 47 -7.94 -13.98 3.49
CA GLY A 47 -9.26 -14.39 3.98
C GLY A 47 -10.33 -13.38 3.60
N LYS A 48 -10.86 -12.61 4.57
CA LYS A 48 -11.88 -11.56 4.35
C LYS A 48 -11.29 -10.15 4.16
N LYS A 49 -9.97 -10.00 4.30
CA LYS A 49 -9.28 -8.70 4.20
C LYS A 49 -8.53 -8.58 2.89
N TYR A 50 -8.39 -7.35 2.40
CA TYR A 50 -7.49 -7.01 1.29
C TYR A 50 -6.25 -6.35 1.85
N LEU A 51 -5.11 -6.78 1.34
CA LEU A 51 -3.80 -6.21 1.61
C LEU A 51 -3.27 -5.60 0.31
N ILE A 52 -2.86 -4.35 0.39
CA ILE A 52 -2.42 -3.52 -0.73
C ILE A 52 -0.96 -3.18 -0.48
N ASN A 53 -0.11 -3.31 -1.50
CA ASN A 53 1.26 -2.86 -1.40
C ASN A 53 1.29 -1.32 -1.38
N LYS A 54 1.86 -0.73 -0.33
CA LYS A 54 1.95 0.73 -0.16
C LYS A 54 2.65 1.42 -1.34
N ASP A 55 3.78 0.88 -1.79
CA ASP A 55 4.62 1.53 -2.80
C ASP A 55 3.92 1.52 -4.17
N ILE A 56 3.27 0.41 -4.51
CA ILE A 56 2.50 0.28 -5.74
C ILE A 56 1.28 1.20 -5.69
N PHE A 57 0.59 1.26 -4.55
CA PHE A 57 -0.57 2.12 -4.35
C PHE A 57 -0.22 3.61 -4.53
N LEU A 58 0.87 4.06 -3.91
CA LEU A 58 1.37 5.43 -4.06
C LEU A 58 1.83 5.74 -5.49
N SER A 59 2.55 4.81 -6.11
CA SER A 59 2.98 4.93 -7.51
C SER A 59 1.79 5.05 -8.47
N TYR A 60 0.72 4.27 -8.24
CA TYR A 60 -0.52 4.33 -9.03
C TYR A 60 -1.21 5.70 -8.92
N LEU A 61 -1.18 6.31 -7.74
CA LEU A 61 -1.75 7.64 -7.49
C LEU A 61 -0.87 8.79 -8.01
N GLY A 62 0.27 8.48 -8.62
CA GLY A 62 1.18 9.48 -9.17
C GLY A 62 2.11 10.11 -8.14
N TYR A 63 2.23 9.54 -6.94
CA TYR A 63 3.24 9.93 -5.96
C TYR A 63 4.61 9.40 -6.40
N LYS A 64 5.19 10.01 -7.43
CA LYS A 64 6.61 9.87 -7.77
C LYS A 64 7.36 11.08 -7.23
N SER A 65 8.25 10.83 -6.28
CA SER A 65 9.28 11.80 -5.91
C SER A 65 10.29 11.83 -7.06
N TYR A 66 10.25 12.87 -7.89
CA TYR A 66 11.28 13.18 -8.87
C TYR A 66 12.46 13.89 -8.21
#